data_AF-A0A7S4WG24-F1
#
_entry.id   AF-A0A7S4WG24-F1
#
_cell.length_a   1.000
_cell.length_b   1.000
_cell.length_c   1.000
_cell.angle_alpha   90.00
_cell.angle_beta   90.00
_cell.angle_gamma   90.00
#
_symmetry.space_group_name_H-M   'P 1'
#
loop_
_entity.id
_entity.type
_entity.pdbx_description
1 polymer ?
#
loop_
_entity_poly.entity_id
_entity_poly.type
_entity_poly.pdbx_seq_one_letter_code
_entity_poly.pdbx_strand_id
1 'polypeptide(L)'
;DYEPLEDPSQPPVTLPSPTQVIEWCVGDCFDLATVLVSLLLGVGYDAYVVYGKAPDWIRARNQSQCLCPFLSDEEKSKLETDLKDCRSSNKENERGQQG
;
A
#
# COMPACT_ATOMS: atom_id res chain seq x y z
N ASP A 1 5.48 6.50 -13.98
CA ASP A 1 5.98 6.23 -12.63
C ASP A 1 4.92 6.51 -11.57
N TYR A 2 5.00 5.84 -10.42
CA TYR A 2 4.07 6.04 -9.31
C TYR A 2 4.60 7.13 -8.37
N GLU A 3 3.78 8.14 -8.10
CA GLU A 3 4.12 9.24 -7.20
C GLU A 3 3.20 9.20 -5.97
N PRO A 4 3.74 8.94 -4.76
CA PRO A 4 2.94 8.97 -3.54
C PRO A 4 2.48 10.40 -3.19
N LEU A 5 1.31 10.51 -2.55
CA LEU A 5 0.84 11.78 -1.99
C LEU A 5 1.81 12.32 -0.92
N GLU A 6 1.94 13.64 -0.86
CA GLU A 6 2.69 14.35 0.19
C GLU A 6 2.12 14.04 1.59
N ASP A 7 0.79 14.12 1.75
CA ASP A 7 0.08 13.68 2.95
C ASP A 7 -0.78 12.45 2.64
N PRO A 8 -0.44 11.26 3.16
CA PRO A 8 -1.21 10.04 2.93
C PRO A 8 -2.51 9.96 3.73
N SER A 9 -2.73 10.88 4.68
CA SER A 9 -3.90 10.86 5.56
C SER A 9 -5.09 11.67 5.02
N GLN A 10 -4.85 12.50 4.00
CA GLN A 10 -5.83 13.37 3.37
C GLN A 10 -5.93 13.08 1.87
N PRO A 11 -7.11 13.29 1.25
CA PRO A 11 -7.22 13.25 -0.20
C PRO A 11 -6.47 14.43 -0.85
N PRO A 12 -6.06 14.30 -2.12
CA PRO A 12 -5.45 15.40 -2.85
C PRO A 12 -6.43 16.56 -3.01
N VAL A 13 -5.91 17.80 -2.91
CA VAL A 13 -6.73 19.02 -3.04
C VAL A 13 -7.21 19.23 -4.48
N THR A 14 -6.42 18.77 -5.45
CA THR A 14 -6.67 18.92 -6.87
C THR A 14 -6.41 17.60 -7.60
N LEU A 15 -7.32 17.21 -8.48
CA LEU A 15 -7.12 16.08 -9.37
C LEU A 15 -6.87 16.58 -10.81
N PRO A 16 -5.81 16.10 -11.48
CA PRO A 16 -5.59 16.34 -12.90
C PRO A 16 -6.65 15.65 -13.77
N SER A 17 -6.79 16.08 -15.01
CA SER A 17 -7.68 15.43 -15.96
C SER A 17 -7.15 14.04 -16.37
N PRO A 18 -8.03 13.04 -16.63
CA PRO A 18 -7.60 11.70 -17.04
C PRO A 18 -6.66 11.69 -18.25
N THR A 19 -6.91 12.57 -19.23
CA THR A 19 -6.06 12.73 -20.41
C THR A 19 -4.65 13.16 -20.06
N GLN A 20 -4.53 14.10 -19.11
CA GLN A 20 -3.25 14.66 -18.71
C GLN A 20 -2.40 13.65 -17.92
N VAL A 21 -3.04 12.82 -17.08
CA VAL A 21 -2.37 11.71 -16.38
C VAL A 21 -1.78 10.72 -17.39
N ILE A 22 -2.50 10.43 -18.48
CA ILE A 22 -2.00 9.55 -19.55
C ILE A 22 -0.79 10.18 -20.26
N GLU A 23 -0.82 11.48 -20.54
CA GLU A 23 0.29 12.19 -21.18
C GLU A 23 1.55 12.21 -20.30
N TRP A 24 1.39 12.45 -19.00
CA TRP A 24 2.52 12.44 -18.07
C TRP A 24 3.05 11.04 -17.79
N CYS A 25 2.21 10.00 -17.92
CA CYS A 25 2.54 8.64 -17.50
C CYS A 25 3.04 8.56 -16.05
N VAL A 26 2.62 9.52 -15.21
CA VAL A 26 3.00 9.67 -13.80
C VAL A 26 1.77 10.10 -13.01
N GLY A 27 1.59 9.55 -11.82
CA GLY A 27 0.50 9.95 -10.92
C GLY A 27 0.40 9.09 -9.67
N ASP A 28 -0.55 9.47 -8.81
CA ASP A 28 -0.84 8.79 -7.56
C ASP A 28 -1.94 7.71 -7.72
N CYS A 29 -2.42 7.14 -6.61
CA CYS A 29 -3.47 6.13 -6.66
C CYS A 29 -4.84 6.69 -7.09
N PHE A 30 -5.13 7.96 -6.81
CA PHE A 30 -6.37 8.63 -7.20
C PHE A 30 -6.37 8.95 -8.70
N ASP A 31 -5.25 9.40 -9.24
CA ASP A 31 -5.08 9.66 -10.67
C ASP A 31 -5.34 8.41 -11.50
N LEU A 32 -4.68 7.31 -11.13
CA LEU A 32 -4.82 6.03 -11.81
C LEU A 32 -6.24 5.46 -11.68
N ALA A 33 -6.87 5.60 -10.51
CA ALA A 33 -8.26 5.19 -10.31
C ALA A 33 -9.22 6.01 -11.19
N THR A 34 -8.99 7.32 -11.31
CA THR A 34 -9.81 8.22 -12.12
C THR A 34 -9.68 7.90 -13.61
N VAL A 35 -8.47 7.61 -14.09
CA VAL A 35 -8.23 7.15 -15.46
C VAL A 35 -8.94 5.83 -15.74
N LEU A 36 -8.84 4.86 -14.82
CA LEU A 36 -9.49 3.56 -14.97
C LEU A 36 -11.02 3.70 -15.02
N VAL A 37 -11.61 4.48 -14.12
CA VAL A 37 -13.07 4.72 -14.12
C VAL A 37 -13.50 5.43 -15.39
N SER A 38 -12.75 6.42 -15.87
CA SER A 38 -13.03 7.09 -17.15
C SER A 38 -13.04 6.12 -18.32
N LEU A 39 -12.10 5.16 -18.35
CA LEU A 39 -12.07 4.08 -19.35
C LEU A 39 -13.30 3.17 -19.24
N LEU A 40 -13.65 2.73 -18.03
CA LEU A 40 -14.79 1.83 -17.80
C LEU A 40 -16.12 2.47 -18.19
N LEU A 41 -16.30 3.76 -17.85
CA LEU A 41 -17.45 4.55 -18.28
C LEU A 41 -17.53 4.64 -19.82
N GLY A 42 -16.40 4.80 -20.50
CA GLY A 42 -16.32 4.81 -21.97
C GLY A 42 -16.72 3.48 -22.62
N VAL A 43 -16.52 2.35 -21.94
CA VAL A 43 -16.95 1.01 -22.40
C VAL A 43 -18.42 0.71 -22.05
N GLY A 44 -19.08 1.58 -21.28
CA GLY A 44 -20.48 1.43 -20.88
C GLY A 44 -20.70 0.72 -19.54
N TYR A 45 -19.67 0.60 -18.70
CA TYR A 45 -19.81 0.15 -17.32
C TYR A 45 -20.18 1.33 -16.42
N ASP A 46 -21.04 1.06 -15.43
CA ASP A 46 -21.30 2.01 -14.35
C ASP A 46 -20.21 1.89 -13.27
N ALA A 47 -19.25 2.80 -13.29
CA ALA A 47 -18.05 2.72 -12.48
C ALA A 47 -17.85 4.00 -11.64
N TYR A 48 -17.36 3.82 -10.42
CA TYR A 48 -17.17 4.90 -9.44
C TYR A 48 -15.84 4.73 -8.69
N VAL A 49 -15.24 5.84 -8.28
CA VAL A 49 -14.07 5.85 -7.40
C VAL A 49 -14.53 6.03 -5.95
N VAL A 50 -14.08 5.15 -5.06
CA VAL A 50 -14.33 5.24 -3.62
C VAL A 50 -12.98 5.28 -2.91
N TYR A 51 -12.85 6.14 -1.89
CA TYR A 51 -11.62 6.27 -1.12
C TYR A 51 -11.87 6.10 0.39
N GLY A 52 -10.82 5.73 1.10
CA GLY A 52 -10.84 5.52 2.55
C GLY A 52 -9.42 5.49 3.12
N LYS A 53 -9.32 5.43 4.45
CA LYS A 53 -8.03 5.41 5.15
C LYS A 53 -7.59 3.98 5.42
N ALA A 54 -6.32 3.69 5.16
CA ALA A 54 -5.69 2.40 5.44
C ALA A 54 -4.41 2.57 6.29
N PRO A 55 -4.01 1.55 7.07
CA PRO A 55 -2.70 1.48 7.70
C PRO A 55 -1.53 1.60 6.70
N ASP A 56 -0.40 2.14 7.15
CA ASP A 56 0.75 2.44 6.27
C ASP A 56 1.32 1.24 5.53
N TRP A 57 1.36 0.07 6.17
CA TRP A 57 1.88 -1.15 5.55
C TRP A 57 1.00 -1.63 4.38
N ILE A 58 -0.31 -1.35 4.42
CA ILE A 58 -1.23 -1.62 3.31
C ILE A 58 -0.98 -0.63 2.18
N ARG A 59 -0.98 0.67 2.50
CA ARG A 59 -0.83 1.75 1.52
C ARG A 59 0.49 1.69 0.76
N ALA A 60 1.61 1.50 1.47
CA ALA A 60 2.94 1.44 0.89
C ALA A 60 3.27 0.07 0.28
N ARG A 61 2.29 -0.87 0.26
CA ARG A 61 2.49 -2.27 -0.14
C ARG A 61 3.74 -2.88 0.55
N ASN A 62 3.93 -2.55 1.82
CA ASN A 62 5.09 -3.04 2.57
C ASN A 62 4.84 -4.49 2.97
N GLN A 63 5.52 -5.40 2.27
CA GLN A 63 5.44 -6.84 2.48
C GLN A 63 6.66 -7.39 3.22
N SER A 64 7.51 -6.55 3.83
CA SER A 64 8.71 -6.98 4.56
C SER A 64 8.39 -7.88 5.76
N GLN A 65 7.15 -7.83 6.27
CA GLN A 65 6.66 -8.68 7.35
C GLN A 65 5.80 -9.86 6.86
N CYS A 66 5.67 -10.04 5.55
CA CYS A 66 4.94 -11.14 4.94
C CYS A 66 5.92 -12.22 4.47
N LEU A 67 5.57 -13.49 4.69
CA LEU A 67 6.33 -14.60 4.12
C LEU A 67 6.22 -14.58 2.60
N CYS A 68 7.35 -14.81 1.93
CA CYS A 68 7.36 -14.93 0.48
C CYS A 68 6.52 -16.15 0.06
N PRO A 69 5.53 -16.00 -0.84
CA PRO A 69 4.68 -17.11 -1.25
C PRO A 69 5.47 -18.22 -1.96
N PHE A 70 6.58 -17.87 -2.62
CA PHE A 70 7.45 -18.77 -3.37
C PHE A 70 8.50 -19.50 -2.53
N LEU A 71 8.63 -19.19 -1.24
CA LEU A 71 9.51 -19.97 -0.37
C LEU A 71 8.95 -21.39 -0.20
N SER A 72 9.84 -22.38 -0.14
CA SER A 72 9.46 -23.75 0.21
C SER A 72 8.92 -23.82 1.64
N ASP A 73 8.15 -24.85 1.95
CA ASP A 73 7.59 -25.03 3.29
C ASP A 73 8.69 -25.20 4.35
N GLU A 74 9.82 -25.79 3.97
CA GLU A 74 11.01 -25.91 4.82
C GLU A 74 11.62 -24.53 5.14
N GLU A 75 11.75 -23.66 4.15
CA GLU A 75 12.27 -22.30 4.33
C GLU A 75 11.30 -21.40 5.10
N LYS A 76 9.98 -21.51 4.85
CA LYS A 76 8.94 -20.79 5.61
C LYS A 76 9.00 -21.13 7.08
N SER A 77 9.12 -22.42 7.42
CA SER A 77 9.16 -22.87 8.81
C SER A 77 10.34 -22.27 9.58
N LYS A 78 11.52 -22.13 8.95
CA LYS A 78 12.71 -21.53 9.54
C LYS A 78 12.52 -20.02 9.80
N LEU A 79 12.01 -19.28 8.81
CA LEU A 79 11.77 -17.84 8.95
C LEU A 79 10.68 -17.51 9.99
N GLU A 80 9.65 -18.36 10.13
CA GLU A 80 8.63 -18.16 11.18
C GLU A 80 9.21 -18.31 12.59
N THR A 81 10.14 -19.24 12.79
CA THR A 81 10.90 -19.36 14.05
C THR A 81 11.78 -18.13 14.28
N ASP A 82 12.53 -17.69 13.27
CA ASP A 82 13.44 -16.54 13.39
C ASP A 82 12.69 -15.22 13.69
N LEU A 83 11.50 -15.02 13.10
CA LEU A 83 10.63 -13.88 13.40
C LEU A 83 10.03 -13.94 14.82
N LYS A 84 9.73 -15.13 15.35
CA LYS A 84 9.20 -15.29 16.73
C LYS A 84 10.28 -14.99 17.78
N ASP A 85 11.52 -15.38 17.52
CA ASP A 85 12.64 -15.14 18.44
C ASP A 85 13.00 -13.64 18.49
N CYS A 86 13.08 -12.96 17.34
CA CYS A 86 13.29 -11.51 17.30
C CYS A 86 12.17 -10.71 17.98
N ARG A 87 10.91 -11.17 17.88
CA ARG A 87 9.76 -10.48 18.50
C ARG A 87 9.70 -10.70 20.02
N SER A 88 10.32 -11.76 20.53
CA SER A 88 10.43 -12.04 21.97
C SER A 88 11.46 -11.13 22.63
N SER A 89 12.58 -10.86 21.96
CA SER A 89 13.62 -9.91 22.42
C SER A 89 13.13 -8.46 22.50
N ASN A 90 12.26 -8.04 21.58
CA ASN A 90 11.71 -6.67 21.59
C ASN A 90 10.67 -6.43 22.71
N LYS A 91 9.96 -7.47 23.19
CA LYS A 91 9.04 -7.34 24.35
C LYS A 91 9.75 -7.18 25.69
N GLU A 92 11.04 -7.55 25.78
CA GLU A 92 11.83 -7.33 26.98
C GLU A 92 12.34 -5.89 27.09
N ASN A 93 12.58 -5.22 25.95
CA ASN A 93 13.08 -3.85 25.93
C ASN A 93 12.00 -2.78 26.25
N GLU A 94 10.72 -3.07 25.99
CA GLU A 94 9.62 -2.12 26.29
C GLU A 94 9.12 -2.17 27.75
N ARG A 95 9.47 -3.20 28.52
CA ARG A 95 9.10 -3.30 29.95
C ARG A 95 10.06 -2.55 30.89
N GLY A 96 11.15 -1.99 30.36
CA GLY A 96 12.17 -1.25 31.13
C GLY A 96 12.01 0.28 31.16
N GLN A 97 11.00 0.84 30.50
CA GLN A 97 10.71 2.29 30.50
C GLN A 97 9.34 2.60 31.13
N GLN A 98 9.09 2.04 32.31
CA GLN A 98 8.12 2.56 33.27
C GLN A 98 8.79 2.52 34.65
N GLY A 99 9.59 3.54 34.92
CA GLY A 99 10.29 3.75 36.19
C GLY A 99 10.53 5.23 36.36
#